data_AF-A0A1B1B173-F1
#
_entry.id   AF-A0A1B1B173-F1
#
_cell.length_a   1.000
_cell.length_b   1.000
_cell.length_c   1.000
_cell.angle_alpha   90.00
_cell.angle_beta   90.00
_cell.angle_gamma   90.00
#
_symmetry.space_group_name_H-M   'P 1'
#
loop_
_entity.id
_entity.type
_entity.pdbx_description
1 polymer ?
#
loop_
_entity_poly.entity_id
_entity_poly.type
_entity_poly.pdbx_seq_one_letter_code
_entity_poly.pdbx_strand_id
1 'polypeptide(L)'
;MTSLWVGERVRLRGIEPDDWGAFMRFAEDEERSGDLPNPPRSAESFRVWAKEQASAKPGDDCFRLAVESVDGGELVGAVGSNRADPRAGWFEYGTTIGADHRRKGYAAEAAVLLLRFMFAERRYHKCEARIFAHNEASLALHRRLGFAEEGRLRDHVFLAGRHRDLVVMGILADEFVQRHPISEL
;
A
#
# COMPACT_ATOMS: atom_id res chain seq x y z
N MET A 1 23.54 -5.92 -9.95
CA MET A 1 22.78 -5.70 -8.70
C MET A 1 21.43 -5.12 -9.07
N THR A 2 20.39 -5.95 -9.04
CA THR A 2 19.01 -5.50 -9.26
C THR A 2 18.60 -4.69 -8.02
N SER A 3 18.06 -3.49 -8.21
CA SER A 3 17.63 -2.64 -7.09
C SER A 3 16.57 -3.36 -6.23
N LEU A 4 16.66 -3.25 -4.90
CA LEU A 4 15.66 -3.78 -3.95
C LEU A 4 14.23 -3.30 -4.26
N TRP A 5 14.13 -2.17 -4.96
CA TRP A 5 12.90 -1.49 -5.30
C TRP A 5 12.37 -1.85 -6.69
N VAL A 6 12.91 -2.86 -7.37
CA VAL A 6 12.50 -3.26 -8.72
C VAL A 6 12.15 -4.75 -8.73
N GLY A 7 10.91 -5.06 -9.17
CA GLY A 7 10.43 -6.40 -9.45
C GLY A 7 10.35 -6.67 -10.96
N GLU A 8 9.59 -7.69 -11.35
CA GLU A 8 9.36 -8.05 -12.75
C GLU A 8 8.43 -7.07 -13.46
N ARG A 9 7.38 -6.58 -12.77
CA ARG A 9 6.32 -5.74 -13.37
C ARG A 9 6.33 -4.32 -12.83
N VAL A 10 6.81 -4.10 -11.61
CA VAL A 10 6.82 -2.78 -10.97
C VAL A 10 8.17 -2.36 -10.43
N ARG A 11 8.39 -1.05 -10.45
CA ARG A 11 9.43 -0.34 -9.71
C ARG A 11 8.78 0.56 -8.67
N LEU A 12 9.31 0.53 -7.45
CA LEU A 12 8.98 1.49 -6.41
C LEU A 12 9.95 2.66 -6.48
N ARG A 13 9.42 3.89 -6.45
CA ARG A 13 10.23 5.11 -6.43
C ARG A 13 9.61 6.17 -5.54
N GLY A 14 10.38 7.23 -5.25
CA GLY A 14 9.85 8.43 -4.63
C GLY A 14 8.73 9.05 -5.48
N ILE A 15 7.82 9.74 -4.80
CA ILE A 15 6.79 10.56 -5.45
C ILE A 15 7.49 11.79 -6.03
N GLU A 16 7.20 12.11 -7.28
CA GLU A 16 7.66 13.32 -7.95
C GLU A 16 6.56 14.39 -7.92
N PRO A 17 6.92 15.69 -7.95
CA PRO A 17 5.93 16.77 -7.99
C PRO A 17 4.89 16.62 -9.11
N ASP A 18 5.30 16.06 -10.26
CA ASP A 18 4.46 15.88 -11.45
C ASP A 18 3.50 14.69 -11.36
N ASP A 19 3.63 13.83 -10.35
CA ASP A 19 2.72 12.69 -10.14
C ASP A 19 1.31 13.12 -9.67
N TRP A 20 1.12 14.40 -9.31
CA TRP A 20 -0.12 14.93 -8.74
C TRP A 20 -1.38 14.55 -9.53
N GLY A 21 -1.29 14.53 -10.86
CA GLY A 21 -2.41 14.23 -11.75
C GLY A 21 -2.84 12.76 -11.67
N ALA A 22 -1.90 11.84 -11.48
CA ALA A 22 -2.21 10.44 -11.28
C ALA A 22 -2.82 10.19 -9.89
N PHE A 23 -2.26 10.80 -8.85
CA PHE A 23 -2.81 10.69 -7.49
C PHE A 23 -4.20 11.29 -7.34
N MET A 24 -4.51 12.35 -8.09
CA MET A 24 -5.87 12.89 -8.19
C MET A 24 -6.83 11.84 -8.77
N ARG A 25 -6.47 11.18 -9.88
CA ARG A 25 -7.28 10.11 -10.48
C ARG A 25 -7.46 8.92 -9.53
N PHE A 26 -6.40 8.53 -8.82
CA PHE A 26 -6.48 7.42 -7.86
C PHE A 26 -7.44 7.73 -6.71
N ALA A 27 -7.43 8.95 -6.19
CA ALA A 27 -8.36 9.37 -5.13
C ALA A 27 -9.82 9.32 -5.61
N GLU A 28 -10.08 9.77 -6.84
CA GLU A 28 -11.42 9.66 -7.47
C GLU A 28 -11.86 8.20 -7.63
N ASP A 29 -10.95 7.32 -8.04
CA ASP A 29 -11.22 5.89 -8.20
C ASP A 29 -11.50 5.19 -6.86
N GLU A 30 -10.79 5.56 -5.78
CA GLU A 30 -10.97 5.02 -4.44
C GLU A 30 -12.35 5.39 -3.87
N GLU A 31 -12.74 6.66 -4.01
CA GLU A 31 -14.07 7.14 -3.61
C GLU A 31 -15.18 6.36 -4.36
N ARG A 32 -15.00 6.15 -5.67
CA ARG A 32 -15.93 5.34 -6.49
C ARG A 32 -15.94 3.86 -6.10
N SER A 33 -14.81 3.34 -5.62
CA SER A 33 -14.67 1.94 -5.21
C SER A 33 -15.26 1.66 -3.82
N GLY A 34 -15.79 2.68 -3.15
CA GLY A 34 -16.39 2.56 -1.82
C GLY A 34 -15.37 2.63 -0.69
N ASP A 35 -14.27 3.36 -0.88
CA ASP A 35 -13.42 3.79 0.24
C ASP A 35 -14.06 4.97 0.99
N LEU A 36 -13.43 5.41 2.07
CA LEU A 36 -13.87 6.56 2.86
C LEU A 36 -13.85 7.84 2.00
N PRO A 37 -15.00 8.49 1.82
CA PRO A 37 -15.06 9.73 1.05
C PRO A 37 -14.31 10.82 1.81
N ASN A 38 -13.41 11.51 1.10
CA ASN A 38 -12.80 12.73 1.57
C ASN A 38 -13.53 13.92 0.92
N PRO A 39 -13.54 15.12 1.54
CA PRO A 39 -14.00 16.31 0.87
C PRO A 39 -13.27 16.50 -0.48
N PRO A 40 -13.98 16.93 -1.54
CA PRO A 40 -13.35 17.15 -2.84
C PRO A 40 -12.15 18.09 -2.73
N ARG A 41 -11.03 17.66 -3.30
CA ARG A 41 -9.78 18.44 -3.33
C ARG A 41 -9.63 19.09 -4.70
N SER A 42 -9.14 20.34 -4.72
CA SER A 42 -8.81 21.02 -5.96
C SER A 42 -7.54 20.43 -6.59
N ALA A 43 -7.35 20.62 -7.90
CA ALA A 43 -6.10 20.27 -8.57
C ALA A 43 -4.87 20.94 -7.91
N GLU A 44 -5.02 22.17 -7.42
CA GLU A 44 -3.94 22.86 -6.70
C GLU A 44 -3.59 22.18 -5.36
N SER A 45 -4.60 21.67 -4.64
CA SER A 45 -4.37 20.87 -3.43
C SER A 45 -3.57 19.60 -3.73
N PHE A 46 -3.79 18.96 -4.89
CA PHE A 46 -2.99 17.80 -5.30
C PHE A 46 -1.55 18.18 -5.68
N ARG A 47 -1.35 19.31 -6.36
CA ARG A 47 0.00 19.81 -6.71
C ARG A 47 0.84 20.13 -5.48
N VAL A 48 0.26 20.85 -4.51
CA VAL A 48 0.92 21.17 -3.25
C VAL A 48 1.28 19.89 -2.51
N TRP A 49 0.31 18.98 -2.37
CA TRP A 49 0.53 17.69 -1.72
C TRP A 49 1.65 16.88 -2.39
N ALA A 50 1.69 16.79 -3.72
CA ALA A 50 2.73 16.03 -4.42
C ALA A 50 4.13 16.63 -4.19
N LYS A 51 4.26 17.97 -4.20
CA LYS A 51 5.52 18.66 -3.87
C LYS A 51 5.97 18.37 -2.44
N GLU A 52 5.05 18.39 -1.49
CA GLU A 52 5.34 18.06 -0.09
C GLU A 52 5.80 16.62 0.06
N GLN A 53 5.12 15.67 -0.58
CA GLN A 53 5.52 14.26 -0.57
C GLN A 53 6.88 14.04 -1.24
N ALA A 54 7.18 14.73 -2.34
CA ALA A 54 8.45 14.62 -3.05
C ALA A 54 9.65 15.08 -2.22
N SER A 55 9.43 15.97 -1.25
CA SER A 55 10.47 16.46 -0.34
C SER A 55 10.39 15.84 1.06
N ALA A 56 9.43 14.95 1.31
CA ALA A 56 9.21 14.36 2.61
C ALA A 56 10.34 13.40 2.96
N LYS A 57 10.89 13.53 4.16
CA LYS A 57 11.81 12.54 4.71
C LYS A 57 10.98 11.39 5.29
N PRO A 58 11.37 10.13 5.06
CA PRO A 58 10.74 8.99 5.72
C PRO A 58 11.06 9.05 7.22
N GLY A 59 10.21 9.72 8.00
CA GLY A 59 10.24 9.74 9.46
C GLY A 59 9.41 8.59 10.01
N ASP A 60 9.90 7.95 11.06
CA ASP A 60 9.21 6.87 11.79
C ASP A 60 8.74 5.71 10.90
N ASP A 61 9.47 5.41 9.82
CA ASP A 61 9.13 4.39 8.82
C ASP A 61 7.70 4.51 8.25
N CYS A 62 7.15 5.72 8.27
CA CYS A 62 5.88 6.07 7.63
C CYS A 62 6.18 6.85 6.36
N PHE A 63 5.94 6.24 5.21
CA PHE A 63 6.26 6.81 3.91
C PHE A 63 5.40 6.20 2.81
N ARG A 64 5.28 6.91 1.70
CA ARG A 64 4.55 6.49 0.50
C ARG A 64 5.48 6.51 -0.71
N LEU A 65 5.41 5.45 -1.50
CA LEU A 65 6.14 5.29 -2.75
C LEU A 65 5.16 5.22 -3.91
N ALA A 66 5.58 5.77 -5.03
CA ALA A 66 4.95 5.59 -6.33
C ALA A 66 5.25 4.18 -6.85
N VAL A 67 4.23 3.53 -7.42
CA VAL A 67 4.34 2.23 -8.09
C VAL A 67 4.35 2.50 -9.59
N GLU A 68 5.50 2.32 -10.22
CA GLU A 68 5.70 2.53 -11.65
C GLU A 68 5.75 1.19 -12.39
N SER A 69 5.09 1.07 -13.53
CA SER A 69 5.18 -0.11 -14.40
C SER A 69 6.55 -0.19 -15.06
N VAL A 70 7.22 -1.34 -14.98
CA VAL A 70 8.53 -1.56 -15.63
C VAL A 70 8.41 -1.50 -17.15
N ASP A 71 7.31 -2.02 -17.71
CA ASP A 71 7.13 -2.12 -19.18
C ASP A 71 6.95 -0.75 -19.86
N GLY A 72 6.39 0.22 -19.15
CA GLY A 72 5.93 1.49 -19.75
C GLY A 72 6.35 2.75 -19.02
N GLY A 73 6.95 2.66 -17.83
CA GLY A 73 7.28 3.82 -16.98
C GLY A 73 6.05 4.58 -16.45
N GLU A 74 4.85 4.01 -16.60
CA GLU A 74 3.61 4.64 -16.16
C GLU A 74 3.43 4.49 -14.65
N LEU A 75 2.98 5.56 -13.99
CA LEU A 75 2.54 5.50 -12.60
C LEU A 75 1.20 4.75 -12.50
N VAL A 76 1.23 3.54 -11.95
CA VAL A 76 0.06 2.64 -11.86
C VAL A 76 -0.58 2.63 -10.48
N GLY A 77 0.07 3.19 -9.47
CA GLY A 77 -0.44 3.20 -8.11
C GLY A 77 0.52 3.74 -7.07
N ALA A 78 0.26 3.40 -5.81
CA ALA A 78 1.10 3.74 -4.68
C ALA A 78 1.10 2.61 -3.64
N VAL A 79 2.18 2.54 -2.87
CA VAL A 79 2.34 1.60 -1.75
C VAL A 79 3.16 2.26 -0.66
N GLY A 80 2.88 1.96 0.61
CA GLY A 80 3.61 2.57 1.69
C GLY A 80 3.17 2.12 3.07
N SER A 81 4.04 2.35 4.05
CA SER A 81 3.74 2.19 5.47
C SER A 81 3.01 3.42 5.97
N ASN A 82 1.86 3.24 6.63
CA ASN A 82 1.03 4.33 7.14
C ASN A 82 1.06 4.45 8.67
N ARG A 83 1.46 3.38 9.37
CA ARG A 83 1.71 3.36 10.81
C ARG A 83 2.85 2.40 11.07
N ALA A 84 3.76 2.77 11.94
CA ALA A 84 4.79 1.87 12.41
C ALA A 84 5.10 2.16 13.88
N ASP A 85 5.42 1.10 14.61
CA ASP A 85 5.99 1.18 15.94
C ASP A 85 7.34 0.45 15.94
N PRO A 86 8.45 1.17 15.71
CA PRO A 86 9.78 0.57 15.69
C PRO A 86 10.17 -0.09 17.02
N ARG A 87 9.56 0.35 18.14
CA ARG A 87 9.85 -0.20 19.47
C ARG A 87 9.08 -1.50 19.70
N ALA A 88 7.82 -1.56 19.29
CA ALA A 88 7.01 -2.76 19.39
C ALA A 88 7.28 -3.76 18.25
N GLY A 89 7.90 -3.33 17.16
CA GLY A 89 8.31 -4.18 16.05
C GLY A 89 7.17 -4.55 15.10
N TRP A 90 6.15 -3.71 14.96
CA TRP A 90 5.10 -3.90 13.96
C TRP A 90 4.86 -2.65 13.10
N PHE A 91 4.32 -2.87 11.89
CA PHE A 91 3.88 -1.80 10.99
C PHE A 91 2.59 -2.16 10.28
N GLU A 92 1.94 -1.15 9.70
CA GLU A 92 0.80 -1.28 8.81
C GLU A 92 1.14 -0.66 7.46
N TYR A 93 0.62 -1.25 6.40
CA TYR A 93 0.78 -0.72 5.06
C TYR A 93 -0.54 -0.57 4.33
N GLY A 94 -0.51 0.26 3.30
CA GLY A 94 -1.59 0.41 2.33
C GLY A 94 -1.06 0.33 0.91
N THR A 95 -1.93 -0.06 -0.01
CA THR A 95 -1.65 0.01 -1.45
C THR A 95 -2.88 0.46 -2.22
N THR A 96 -2.64 1.29 -3.22
CA THR A 96 -3.64 1.81 -4.15
C THR A 96 -3.18 1.48 -5.55
N ILE A 97 -4.06 0.90 -6.38
CA ILE A 97 -3.80 0.71 -7.81
C ILE A 97 -4.94 1.38 -8.57
N GLY A 98 -4.59 2.25 -9.53
CA GLY A 98 -5.56 2.94 -10.38
C GLY A 98 -6.46 1.94 -11.11
N ALA A 99 -7.73 2.30 -11.34
CA ALA A 99 -8.74 1.35 -11.82
C ALA A 99 -8.31 0.61 -13.10
N ASP A 100 -7.69 1.32 -14.05
CA ASP A 100 -7.22 0.80 -15.33
C ASP A 100 -6.01 -0.16 -15.23
N HIS A 101 -5.38 -0.23 -14.06
CA HIS A 101 -4.20 -1.05 -13.79
C HIS A 101 -4.47 -2.23 -12.84
N ARG A 102 -5.71 -2.37 -12.35
CA ARG A 102 -6.09 -3.47 -11.45
C ARG A 102 -6.05 -4.83 -12.17
N ARG A 103 -5.91 -5.90 -11.38
CA ARG A 103 -5.83 -7.30 -11.84
C ARG A 103 -4.66 -7.63 -12.80
N LYS A 104 -3.65 -6.76 -12.88
CA LYS A 104 -2.40 -6.98 -13.65
C LYS A 104 -1.23 -7.49 -12.80
N GLY A 105 -1.44 -7.70 -11.50
CA GLY A 105 -0.40 -8.20 -10.56
C GLY A 105 0.41 -7.11 -9.85
N TYR A 106 0.26 -5.83 -10.22
CA TYR A 106 1.02 -4.72 -9.65
C TYR A 106 0.91 -4.59 -8.12
N ALA A 107 -0.31 -4.68 -7.56
CA ALA A 107 -0.50 -4.59 -6.10
C ALA A 107 0.28 -5.65 -5.33
N ALA A 108 0.28 -6.89 -5.83
CA ALA A 108 0.93 -8.02 -5.15
C ALA A 108 2.45 -7.83 -5.16
N GLU A 109 3.03 -7.47 -6.30
CA GLU A 109 4.47 -7.28 -6.40
C GLU A 109 4.94 -6.03 -5.63
N ALA A 110 4.21 -4.92 -5.72
CA ALA A 110 4.50 -3.72 -4.94
C ALA A 110 4.48 -3.98 -3.43
N ALA A 111 3.48 -4.73 -2.94
CA ALA A 111 3.43 -5.16 -1.55
C ALA A 111 4.64 -6.02 -1.18
N VAL A 112 4.98 -7.05 -1.96
CA VAL A 112 6.13 -7.92 -1.68
C VAL A 112 7.44 -7.13 -1.59
N LEU A 113 7.67 -6.17 -2.50
CA LEU A 113 8.87 -5.32 -2.45
C LEU A 113 8.91 -4.47 -1.18
N LEU A 114 7.79 -3.83 -0.79
CA LEU A 114 7.71 -3.06 0.46
C LEU A 114 7.94 -3.96 1.69
N LEU A 115 7.22 -5.08 1.79
CA LEU A 115 7.32 -5.99 2.93
C LEU A 115 8.73 -6.58 3.06
N ARG A 116 9.39 -6.88 1.94
CA ARG A 116 10.80 -7.32 1.95
C ARG A 116 11.70 -6.28 2.60
N PHE A 117 11.59 -5.01 2.22
CA PHE A 117 12.36 -3.94 2.87
C PHE A 117 12.05 -3.81 4.36
N MET A 118 10.76 -3.82 4.73
CA MET A 118 10.34 -3.63 6.11
C MET A 118 10.77 -4.79 7.03
N PHE A 119 10.70 -6.03 6.56
CA PHE A 119 11.14 -7.19 7.34
C PHE A 119 12.66 -7.38 7.34
N ALA A 120 13.31 -7.29 6.17
CA ALA A 120 14.75 -7.60 6.06
C ALA A 120 15.63 -6.42 6.52
N GLU A 121 15.36 -5.20 6.06
CA GLU A 121 16.23 -4.05 6.31
C GLU A 121 15.83 -3.28 7.57
N ARG A 122 14.52 -3.13 7.79
CA ARG A 122 13.98 -2.41 8.96
C ARG A 122 13.74 -3.31 10.18
N ARG A 123 13.85 -4.63 10.01
CA ARG A 123 13.79 -5.65 11.09
C ARG A 123 12.48 -5.61 11.88
N TYR A 124 11.37 -5.23 11.23
CA TYR A 124 10.05 -5.43 11.83
C TYR A 124 9.74 -6.92 11.98
N HIS A 125 8.93 -7.26 12.97
CA HIS A 125 8.49 -8.64 13.22
C HIS A 125 7.13 -8.92 12.60
N LYS A 126 6.24 -7.93 12.53
CA LYS A 126 4.86 -8.11 12.08
C LYS A 126 4.37 -6.99 11.16
N CYS A 127 3.59 -7.36 10.15
CA CYS A 127 2.86 -6.44 9.30
C CYS A 127 1.35 -6.65 9.48
N GLU A 128 0.59 -5.56 9.61
CA GLU A 128 -0.87 -5.56 9.69
C GLU A 128 -1.49 -4.84 8.47
N ALA A 129 -2.70 -5.26 8.11
CA ALA A 129 -3.55 -4.58 7.14
C ALA A 129 -4.99 -4.54 7.66
N ARG A 130 -5.63 -3.37 7.58
CA ARG A 130 -7.05 -3.19 7.90
C ARG A 130 -7.85 -3.03 6.62
N ILE A 131 -8.79 -3.94 6.41
CA ILE A 131 -9.49 -4.07 5.13
C ILE A 131 -10.98 -4.07 5.41
N PHE A 132 -11.75 -3.26 4.68
CA PHE A 132 -13.20 -3.34 4.74
C PHE A 132 -13.68 -4.76 4.45
N ALA A 133 -14.61 -5.26 5.28
CA ALA A 133 -15.10 -6.63 5.13
C ALA A 133 -15.75 -6.93 3.77
N HIS A 134 -16.23 -5.90 3.06
CA HIS A 134 -16.82 -6.01 1.73
C HIS A 134 -15.80 -5.89 0.59
N ASN A 135 -14.53 -5.54 0.88
CA ASN A 135 -13.47 -5.44 -0.11
C ASN A 135 -12.82 -6.81 -0.33
N GLU A 136 -13.57 -7.69 -1.00
CA GLU A 136 -13.15 -9.07 -1.28
C GLU A 136 -11.84 -9.15 -2.09
N ALA A 137 -11.61 -8.18 -2.99
CA ALA A 137 -10.40 -8.12 -3.79
C ALA A 137 -9.14 -7.92 -2.92
N SER A 138 -9.20 -7.00 -1.96
CA SER A 138 -8.09 -6.78 -1.02
C SER A 138 -7.92 -7.95 -0.07
N LEU A 139 -9.01 -8.54 0.45
CA LEU A 139 -8.94 -9.74 1.28
C LEU A 139 -8.29 -10.92 0.53
N ALA A 140 -8.65 -11.13 -0.73
CA ALA A 140 -8.06 -12.17 -1.57
C ALA A 140 -6.57 -11.93 -1.86
N LEU A 141 -6.20 -10.67 -2.11
CA LEU A 141 -4.80 -10.27 -2.28
C LEU A 141 -3.98 -10.61 -1.03
N HIS A 142 -4.42 -10.19 0.16
CA HIS A 142 -3.69 -10.41 1.40
C HIS A 142 -3.57 -11.90 1.75
N ARG A 143 -4.65 -12.68 1.57
CA ARG A 143 -4.58 -14.16 1.69
C ARG A 143 -3.54 -14.78 0.76
N ARG A 144 -3.47 -14.32 -0.50
CA ARG A 144 -2.48 -14.80 -1.48
C ARG A 144 -1.05 -14.46 -1.04
N LEU A 145 -0.85 -13.28 -0.47
CA LEU A 145 0.44 -12.81 0.07
C LEU A 145 0.87 -13.57 1.34
N GLY A 146 -0.04 -14.28 1.99
CA GLY A 146 0.24 -15.10 3.18
C GLY A 146 -0.30 -14.53 4.49
N PHE A 147 -1.06 -13.44 4.44
CA PHE A 147 -1.68 -12.88 5.66
C PHE A 147 -2.80 -13.78 6.17
N ALA A 148 -2.91 -13.88 7.49
CA ALA A 148 -4.02 -14.50 8.20
C ALA A 148 -5.01 -13.45 8.74
N GLU A 149 -6.28 -13.80 8.89
CA GLU A 149 -7.25 -12.97 9.61
C GLU A 149 -7.00 -13.10 11.12
N GLU A 150 -6.69 -11.99 11.78
CA GLU A 150 -6.39 -11.95 13.22
C GLU A 150 -7.55 -11.38 14.03
N GLY A 151 -8.49 -10.70 13.37
CA GLY A 151 -9.66 -10.18 14.05
C GLY A 151 -10.62 -9.43 13.14
N ARG A 152 -11.79 -9.12 13.70
CA ARG A 152 -12.85 -8.37 13.04
C ARG A 152 -13.39 -7.29 13.96
N LEU A 153 -13.24 -6.04 13.53
CA LEU A 153 -13.80 -4.89 14.22
C LEU A 153 -15.22 -4.66 13.67
N ARG A 154 -16.22 -5.08 14.45
CA ARG A 154 -17.63 -4.96 14.08
C ARG A 154 -18.08 -3.51 14.10
N ASP A 155 -18.84 -3.09 13.09
CA ASP A 155 -19.41 -1.74 12.98
C ASP A 155 -18.39 -0.60 13.21
N HIS A 156 -17.14 -0.82 12.80
CA HIS A 156 -16.02 0.05 13.16
C HIS A 156 -15.99 1.38 12.40
N VAL A 157 -16.47 1.38 11.14
CA VAL A 157 -16.38 2.55 10.26
C VAL A 157 -17.76 2.91 9.71
N PHE A 158 -18.19 4.16 9.90
CA PHE A 158 -19.39 4.68 9.26
C PHE A 158 -19.09 5.07 7.81
N LEU A 159 -19.74 4.42 6.85
CA LEU A 159 -19.50 4.61 5.43
C LEU A 159 -20.78 4.40 4.62
N ALA A 160 -21.13 5.39 3.79
CA ALA A 160 -22.29 5.37 2.90
C ALA A 160 -23.59 5.02 3.64
N GLY A 161 -23.85 5.69 4.76
CA GLY A 161 -25.10 5.58 5.52
C GLY A 161 -25.22 4.37 6.44
N ARG A 162 -24.19 3.53 6.58
CA ARG A 162 -24.18 2.40 7.52
C ARG A 162 -22.80 2.15 8.12
N HIS A 163 -22.77 1.54 9.31
CA HIS A 163 -21.52 1.04 9.87
C HIS A 163 -21.05 -0.21 9.11
N ARG A 164 -19.73 -0.33 8.98
CA ARG A 164 -19.03 -1.37 8.24
C ARG A 164 -17.98 -2.01 9.12
N ASP A 165 -17.87 -3.32 9.01
CA ASP A 165 -16.80 -4.08 9.62
C ASP A 165 -15.45 -3.81 8.94
N LEU A 166 -14.38 -3.80 9.75
CA LEU A 166 -13.02 -3.97 9.28
C LEU A 166 -12.50 -5.35 9.67
N VAL A 167 -11.84 -6.01 8.73
CA VAL A 167 -11.05 -7.21 8.96
C VAL A 167 -9.61 -6.78 9.19
N VAL A 168 -9.04 -7.26 10.30
CA VAL A 168 -7.61 -7.09 10.61
C VAL A 168 -6.91 -8.35 10.13
N MET A 169 -5.97 -8.16 9.22
CA MET A 169 -5.12 -9.22 8.70
C MET A 169 -3.67 -8.98 9.12
N GLY A 170 -2.95 -10.04 9.47
CA GLY A 170 -1.54 -9.98 9.89
C GLY A 170 -0.67 -11.01 9.19
N ILE A 171 0.62 -10.72 9.08
CA ILE A 171 1.66 -11.68 8.69
C ILE A 171 2.93 -11.43 9.51
N LEU A 172 3.57 -12.50 9.96
CA LEU A 172 4.86 -12.46 10.66
C LEU A 172 6.04 -12.51 9.68
N ALA A 173 7.19 -12.01 10.12
CA ALA A 173 8.38 -11.93 9.28
C ALA A 173 8.86 -13.31 8.79
N ASP A 174 8.79 -14.34 9.63
CA ASP A 174 9.15 -15.72 9.30
C ASP A 174 8.16 -16.37 8.33
N GLU A 175 6.86 -16.15 8.52
CA GLU A 175 5.80 -16.55 7.59
C GLU A 175 6.00 -15.91 6.21
N PHE A 176 6.34 -14.62 6.19
CA PHE A 176 6.65 -13.91 4.95
C PHE A 176 7.88 -14.49 4.25
N VAL A 177 8.98 -14.72 4.96
CA VAL A 177 10.20 -15.29 4.39
C VAL A 177 9.98 -16.71 3.86
N GLN A 178 9.19 -17.53 4.57
CA GLN A 178 8.85 -18.88 4.10
C GLN A 178 8.04 -18.85 2.80
N ARG A 179 7.16 -17.85 2.64
CA ARG A 179 6.28 -17.70 1.49
C ARG A 179 6.95 -17.02 0.29
N HIS A 180 7.78 -16.02 0.57
CA HIS A 180 8.48 -15.18 -0.39
C HIS A 180 9.97 -15.24 -0.09
N PRO A 181 10.63 -16.38 -0.40
CA PRO A 181 12.04 -16.55 -0.12
C PRO A 181 12.82 -15.37 -0.72
N ILE A 182 13.66 -14.79 0.11
CA ILE A 182 14.62 -13.78 -0.33
C ILE A 182 15.68 -14.57 -1.10
N SER A 183 15.39 -14.90 -2.36
CA SER A 183 16.41 -15.41 -3.27
C SER A 183 17.58 -14.44 -3.22
N GLU A 184 18.79 -14.97 -3.02
CA GLU A 184 20.01 -14.19 -2.93
C GLU A 184 20.04 -13.14 -4.06
N LEU A 185 20.33 -11.89 -3.68
CA LEU A 185 20.48 -10.74 -4.57
C LEU A 185 21.43 -11.02 -5.74
#